data_AF-A0A5Q4EJI7-F1
#
_entry.id   AF-A0A5Q4EJI7-F1
#
_cell.length_a   1.000
_cell.length_b   1.000
_cell.length_c   1.000
_cell.angle_alpha   90.00
_cell.angle_beta   90.00
_cell.angle_gamma   90.00
#
_symmetry.space_group_name_H-M   'P 1'
#
loop_
_entity.id
_entity.type
_entity.pdbx_description
1 polymer ?
#
loop_
_entity_poly.entity_id
_entity_poly.type
_entity_poly.pdbx_seq_one_letter_code
_entity_poly.pdbx_strand_id
1 'polypeptide(L)'
;MKKFLIESTHGPDKKSCAEAIEIFLQTGNHMLTHAEWGCADGEHKAWIIVEAESKEEAIYVLPPFYRPSAKIIQLVNFTLEDILPENEKYHE
;
A
#
# COMPACT_ATOMS: atom_id res chain seq x y z
N MET A 1 -1.01 16.43 -4.05
CA MET A 1 -1.01 15.08 -3.47
C MET A 1 -2.18 14.23 -3.97
N LYS A 2 -1.85 13.02 -4.45
CA LYS A 2 -2.76 11.94 -4.85
C LYS A 2 -2.78 10.88 -3.76
N LYS A 3 -3.85 10.09 -3.68
CA LYS A 3 -3.98 8.99 -2.73
C LYS A 3 -3.44 7.70 -3.34
N PHE A 4 -2.66 6.94 -2.58
CA PHE A 4 -2.11 5.65 -3.01
C PHE A 4 -2.37 4.57 -1.96
N LEU A 5 -2.71 3.37 -2.42
CA LEU A 5 -2.65 2.13 -1.66
C LEU A 5 -1.32 1.44 -1.97
N ILE A 6 -0.61 1.07 -0.92
CA ILE A 6 0.62 0.31 -0.98
C ILE A 6 0.33 -1.10 -0.47
N GLU A 7 0.58 -2.11 -1.30
CA GLU A 7 0.60 -3.51 -0.86
C GLU A 7 2.05 -3.94 -0.65
N SER A 8 2.41 -4.33 0.56
CA SER A 8 3.74 -4.85 0.90
C SER A 8 3.65 -6.34 1.21
N THR A 9 4.18 -7.17 0.31
CA THR A 9 4.11 -8.64 0.43
C THR A 9 5.30 -9.19 1.22
N HIS A 10 5.08 -10.31 1.92
CA HIS A 10 6.11 -11.07 2.61
C HIS A 10 5.85 -12.58 2.48
N GLY A 11 6.77 -13.41 2.99
CA GLY A 11 6.66 -14.86 2.89
C GLY A 11 5.39 -15.42 3.57
N PRO A 12 4.91 -16.59 3.10
CA PRO A 12 3.63 -17.16 3.54
C PRO A 12 3.69 -17.91 4.88
N ASP A 13 4.88 -18.08 5.45
CA ASP A 13 5.02 -18.76 6.73
C ASP A 13 4.90 -17.77 7.91
N LYS A 14 4.57 -18.29 9.09
CA LYS A 14 4.38 -17.48 10.31
C LYS A 14 5.63 -16.70 10.69
N LYS A 15 6.82 -17.25 10.43
CA LYS A 15 8.08 -16.59 10.76
C LYS A 15 8.27 -15.37 9.85
N SER A 16 8.05 -15.50 8.55
CA SER A 16 8.07 -14.38 7.61
C SER A 16 7.09 -13.25 7.99
N CYS A 17 5.89 -13.60 8.46
CA CYS A 17 4.93 -12.60 8.94
C CYS A 17 5.44 -11.85 10.18
N ALA A 18 5.98 -12.59 11.16
CA ALA A 18 6.51 -12.00 12.39
C ALA A 18 7.71 -11.09 12.11
N GLU A 19 8.63 -11.53 11.24
CA GLU A 19 9.79 -10.75 10.81
C GLU A 19 9.36 -9.46 10.09
N ALA A 20 8.34 -9.53 9.22
CA ALA A 20 7.82 -8.34 8.57
C ALA A 20 7.25 -7.33 9.57
N ILE A 21 6.43 -7.78 10.51
CA ILE A 21 5.88 -6.93 11.57
C ILE A 21 7.00 -6.30 12.40
N GLU A 22 8.01 -7.09 12.78
CA GLU A 22 9.15 -6.61 13.56
C GLU A 22 9.96 -5.55 12.81
N ILE A 23 10.33 -5.81 11.55
CA ILE A 23 11.07 -4.85 10.71
C ILE A 23 10.28 -3.55 10.57
N PHE A 24 8.98 -3.66 10.32
CA PHE A 24 8.09 -2.52 10.24
C PHE A 24 8.14 -1.73 11.56
N LEU A 25 7.84 -2.34 12.72
CA LEU A 25 7.86 -1.65 14.02
C LEU A 25 9.21 -1.03 14.38
N GLN A 26 10.33 -1.67 14.03
CA GLN A 26 11.69 -1.20 14.32
C GLN A 26 12.15 -0.06 13.41
N THR A 27 11.61 0.04 12.19
CA THR A 27 11.97 1.11 11.23
C THR A 27 11.38 2.47 11.63
N GLY A 28 10.43 2.48 12.59
CA GLY A 28 10.08 3.60 13.46
C GLY A 28 10.19 5.01 12.90
N ASN A 29 9.18 5.49 12.18
CA ASN A 29 8.76 6.90 12.17
C ASN A 29 7.51 7.09 11.28
N HIS A 30 6.35 7.38 11.88
CA HIS A 30 5.13 7.97 11.26
C HIS A 30 4.42 7.23 10.12
N MET A 31 5.13 6.44 9.32
CA MET A 31 4.66 5.64 8.17
C MET A 31 3.94 4.35 8.60
N LEU A 32 4.21 3.91 9.83
CA LEU A 32 3.87 2.59 10.35
C LEU A 32 2.61 2.53 11.20
N THR A 33 2.10 3.68 11.64
CA THR A 33 0.84 3.77 12.40
C THR A 33 -0.39 3.49 11.54
N HIS A 34 -0.23 3.35 10.22
CA HIS A 34 -1.34 3.13 9.28
C HIS A 34 -1.20 1.82 8.47
N ALA A 35 -0.25 0.95 8.84
CA ALA A 35 -0.17 -0.37 8.23
C ALA A 35 -1.26 -1.28 8.79
N GLU A 36 -2.15 -1.72 7.92
CA GLU A 36 -3.18 -2.73 8.20
C GLU A 36 -2.66 -4.10 7.73
N TRP A 37 -2.83 -5.15 8.54
CA TRP A 37 -2.18 -6.45 8.31
C TRP A 37 -3.20 -7.54 7.96
N GLY A 38 -2.95 -8.25 6.87
CA GLY A 38 -3.79 -9.37 6.43
C GLY A 38 -3.46 -10.71 7.08
N CYS A 39 -2.34 -10.81 7.82
CA CYS A 39 -1.79 -12.10 8.26
C CYS A 39 -2.76 -12.93 9.11
N ALA A 40 -3.62 -12.28 9.89
CA ALA A 40 -4.62 -12.95 10.72
C ALA A 40 -5.74 -13.61 9.89
N ASP A 41 -5.95 -13.16 8.65
CA ASP A 41 -6.94 -13.66 7.70
C ASP A 41 -6.31 -14.50 6.57
N GLY A 42 -5.01 -14.81 6.68
CA GLY A 42 -4.28 -15.61 5.68
C GLY A 42 -3.70 -14.82 4.51
N GLU A 43 -3.85 -13.50 4.50
CA GLU A 43 -3.22 -12.64 3.49
C GLU A 43 -1.82 -12.23 3.96
N HIS A 44 -0.78 -12.68 3.25
CA HIS A 44 0.61 -12.43 3.62
C HIS A 44 1.13 -11.09 3.09
N LYS A 45 0.45 -10.03 3.48
CA LYS A 45 0.77 -8.65 3.11
C LYS A 45 0.26 -7.64 4.15
N ALA A 46 0.85 -6.45 4.09
CA ALA A 46 0.33 -5.25 4.73
C ALA A 46 -0.20 -4.26 3.69
N TRP A 47 -1.19 -3.47 4.08
CA TRP A 47 -1.74 -2.36 3.31
C TRP A 47 -1.46 -1.04 4.02
N ILE A 48 -1.04 -0.03 3.24
CA ILE A 48 -0.86 1.33 3.75
C ILE A 48 -1.49 2.29 2.76
N ILE A 49 -2.31 3.22 3.26
CA ILE A 49 -2.85 4.32 2.45
C ILE A 49 -2.07 5.58 2.77
N VAL A 50 -1.52 6.23 1.73
CA VAL A 50 -0.74 7.46 1.86
C VAL A 50 -1.16 8.50 0.82
N GLU A 51 -0.86 9.76 1.12
CA GLU A 51 -0.92 10.86 0.15
C GLU A 51 0.50 11.22 -0.27
N ALA A 52 0.75 11.30 -1.59
CA ALA A 52 2.05 11.63 -2.17
C ALA A 52 1.87 12.32 -3.53
N GLU A 53 2.89 12.95 -4.08
CA GLU A 53 2.82 13.56 -5.42
C GLU A 53 2.95 12.53 -6.55
N SER A 54 3.63 11.41 -6.31
CA SER A 54 3.81 10.34 -7.31
C SER A 54 3.93 8.95 -6.68
N LYS A 55 3.91 7.91 -7.54
CA LYS A 55 4.14 6.52 -7.11
C LYS A 55 5.56 6.32 -6.58
N GLU A 56 6.52 6.99 -7.19
CA GLU A 56 7.94 6.97 -6.81
C GLU A 56 8.14 7.59 -5.44
N GLU A 57 7.40 8.63 -5.09
CA GLU A 57 7.43 9.20 -3.74
C GLU A 57 6.76 8.26 -2.73
N ALA A 58 5.58 7.72 -3.07
CA ALA A 58 4.81 6.85 -2.18
C ALA A 58 5.59 5.60 -1.72
N ILE A 59 6.51 5.07 -2.54
CA ILE A 59 7.27 3.86 -2.19
C ILE A 59 8.25 4.07 -1.03
N TYR A 60 8.67 5.31 -0.74
CA TYR A 60 9.63 5.61 0.32
C TYR A 60 9.06 5.45 1.73
N VAL A 61 7.74 5.29 1.84
CA VAL A 61 7.03 4.84 3.03
C VAL A 61 7.52 3.47 3.50
N LEU A 62 7.95 2.62 2.58
CA LEU A 62 8.39 1.26 2.89
C LEU A 62 9.88 1.20 3.26
N PRO A 63 10.26 0.29 4.18
CA PRO A 63 11.65 -0.09 4.38
C PRO A 63 12.28 -0.55 3.04
N PRO A 64 13.57 -0.24 2.76
CA PRO A 64 14.20 -0.53 1.47
C PRO A 64 14.03 -1.96 0.97
N PHE A 65 14.04 -2.95 1.87
CA PHE A 65 13.90 -4.37 1.55
C PHE A 65 12.55 -4.71 0.90
N TYR A 66 11.48 -4.00 1.27
CA TYR A 66 10.12 -4.28 0.79
C TYR A 66 9.72 -3.50 -0.46
N ARG A 67 10.51 -2.50 -0.86
CA ARG A 67 10.21 -1.67 -2.04
C ARG A 67 10.13 -2.48 -3.35
N PRO A 68 11.06 -3.42 -3.64
CA PRO A 68 11.05 -4.13 -4.92
C PRO A 68 9.83 -5.02 -5.16
N SER A 69 9.21 -5.53 -4.09
CA SER A 69 8.03 -6.39 -4.14
C SER A 69 6.71 -5.66 -3.86
N ALA A 70 6.76 -4.35 -3.66
CA ALA A 70 5.59 -3.55 -3.35
C ALA A 70 4.76 -3.23 -4.59
N LYS A 71 3.44 -3.22 -4.42
CA LYS A 71 2.51 -2.72 -5.43
C LYS A 71 1.98 -1.36 -5.02
N ILE A 72 2.15 -0.35 -5.87
CA ILE A 72 1.66 1.02 -5.63
C ILE A 72 0.48 1.31 -6.56
N ILE A 73 -0.70 1.46 -5.97
CA ILE A 73 -1.98 1.63 -6.66
C ILE A 73 -2.47 3.05 -6.37
N GLN A 74 -2.71 3.85 -7.41
CA GLN A 74 -3.36 5.15 -7.21
C GLN A 74 -4.85 4.90 -6.93
N LEU A 75 -5.37 5.52 -5.87
CA LEU A 75 -6.79 5.48 -5.53
C LEU A 75 -7.45 6.77 -6.01
N VAL A 76 -8.62 6.62 -6.62
CA VAL A 76 -9.49 7.72 -7.06
C VAL A 76 -10.91 7.45 -6.58
N ASN A 77 -11.66 8.53 -6.35
CA ASN A 77 -13.10 8.44 -6.15
C ASN A 77 -13.79 8.83 -7.46
N PHE A 78 -14.88 8.15 -7.78
CA PHE A 78 -15.71 8.48 -8.94
C PHE A 78 -16.97 9.21 -8.51
N THR A 79 -17.38 10.17 -9.32
CA THR A 79 -18.70 10.80 -9.30
C THR A 79 -19.63 10.10 -10.29
N LEU A 80 -20.93 10.44 -10.26
CA LEU A 80 -21.87 9.91 -11.26
C LEU A 80 -21.51 10.41 -12.67
N GLU A 81 -20.99 11.63 -12.77
CA GLU A 81 -20.56 12.22 -14.03
C GLU A 81 -19.38 11.44 -14.66
N ASP A 82 -18.48 10.89 -13.84
CA ASP A 82 -17.29 10.15 -14.32
C ASP A 82 -17.60 8.76 -14.89
N ILE A 83 -18.85 8.28 -14.72
CA ILE A 83 -19.30 6.98 -15.23
C ILE A 83 -20.29 7.10 -16.39
N LEU A 84 -20.62 8.33 -16.81
CA LEU A 84 -21.43 8.55 -18.00
C LEU A 84 -20.62 8.19 -19.24
N PRO A 85 -21.21 7.57 -20.28
CA PRO A 85 -20.49 7.10 -21.48
C PRO A 85 -19.64 8.17 -22.18
N GLU A 86 -20.06 9.44 -22.11
CA GLU A 86 -19.35 10.57 -22.70
C GLU A 86 -18.14 11.05 -21.89
N ASN A 87 -17.99 10.61 -20.63
CA ASN A 87 -17.03 11.11 -19.65
C ASN A 87 -16.37 9.97 -18.84
N GLU A 88 -16.29 8.75 -19.39
CA GLU A 88 -15.72 7.59 -18.68
C GLU A 88 -14.26 7.83 -18.28
N LYS A 89 -13.99 8.00 -16.98
CA LYS A 89 -12.62 8.21 -16.45
C LYS A 89 -11.99 6.97 -15.81
N TYR A 90 -12.63 5.83 -15.95
CA TYR A 90 -12.14 4.56 -15.42
C TYR A 90 -11.37 3.79 -16.49
N HIS A 91 -10.27 3.13 -16.11
CA HIS A 91 -9.35 2.41 -17.01
C HIS A 91 -8.62 3.27 -18.06
N GLU A 92 -8.62 4.60 -17.92
CA GLU A 92 -7.70 5.51 -18.62
C GLU A 92 -6.26 5.42 -18.07
#